data_AF-A0A1H0L420-F1
#
_entry.id   AF-A0A1H0L420-F1
#
_cell.length_a   1.000
_cell.length_b   1.000
_cell.length_c   1.000
_cell.angle_alpha   90.00
_cell.angle_beta   90.00
_cell.angle_gamma   90.00
#
_symmetry.space_group_name_H-M   'P 1'
#
loop_
_entity.id
_entity.type
_entity.pdbx_description
1 polymer ?
#
loop_
_entity_poly.entity_id
_entity_poly.type
_entity_poly.pdbx_seq_one_letter_code
_entity_poly.pdbx_strand_id
1 'polypeptide(L)'
;MALEALAHKRGQAGRWYRHQVVPVLEEVHQAGGSIWRGGVRVTRPGDAESAAPPRCYQLYLHGKRGVLYTQVLNAPPRAASYLALFERLLEQANGKPVVLVFHGADFRAAPEIGRWLNQNPKMRLVAVPVGAFT
;
A
#
# COMPACT_ATOMS: atom_id res chain seq x y z
N MET A 1 -8.02 -10.16 -5.53
CA MET A 1 -6.99 -10.81 -6.38
C MET A 1 -5.68 -10.81 -5.61
N ALA A 2 -5.04 -11.97 -5.46
CA ALA A 2 -3.69 -12.04 -4.92
C ALA A 2 -2.75 -11.31 -5.90
N LEU A 3 -1.89 -10.43 -5.41
CA LEU A 3 -0.97 -9.63 -6.22
C LEU A 3 -0.09 -10.55 -7.12
N GLU A 4 0.23 -11.75 -6.63
CA GLU A 4 0.97 -12.79 -7.35
C GLU A 4 0.22 -13.32 -8.57
N ALA A 5 -1.12 -13.31 -8.56
CA ALA A 5 -1.90 -13.76 -9.71
C ALA A 5 -1.66 -12.89 -10.95
N LEU A 6 -1.17 -11.66 -10.76
CA LEU A 6 -0.81 -10.76 -11.86
C LEU A 6 0.46 -11.22 -12.59
N ALA A 7 1.33 -12.00 -11.94
CA ALA A 7 2.51 -12.58 -12.57
C ALA A 7 2.14 -13.38 -13.82
N HIS A 8 1.01 -14.09 -13.77
CA HIS A 8 0.51 -14.98 -14.82
C HIS A 8 -0.46 -14.29 -15.79
N LYS A 9 -0.86 -13.04 -15.52
CA LYS A 9 -1.79 -12.31 -16.41
C LYS A 9 -1.04 -11.83 -17.66
N ARG A 10 -1.63 -12.08 -18.84
CA ARG A 10 -1.17 -11.46 -20.09
C ARG A 10 -1.69 -10.02 -20.15
N GLY A 11 -0.90 -9.10 -20.72
CA GLY A 11 -1.28 -7.69 -20.87
C GLY A 11 -0.54 -6.72 -19.95
N GLN A 12 -1.03 -5.48 -19.88
CA GLN A 12 -0.37 -4.35 -19.21
C GLN A 12 -0.19 -4.58 -17.71
N ALA A 13 -1.19 -5.14 -17.03
CA ALA A 13 -1.14 -5.44 -15.60
C ALA A 13 -0.03 -6.44 -15.25
N GLY A 14 0.13 -7.52 -16.04
CA GLY A 14 1.18 -8.50 -15.82
C GLY A 14 2.56 -7.99 -16.19
N ARG A 15 2.68 -7.16 -17.23
CA ARG A 15 3.94 -6.46 -17.55
C ARG A 15 4.34 -5.50 -16.43
N TRP A 16 3.41 -4.68 -15.94
CA TRP A 16 3.66 -3.80 -14.80
C TRP A 16 4.14 -4.60 -13.59
N TYR A 17 3.48 -5.70 -13.24
CA TYR A 17 3.89 -6.53 -12.12
C TYR A 17 5.32 -7.07 -12.30
N ARG A 18 5.63 -7.68 -13.45
CA ARG A 18 6.95 -8.27 -13.71
C ARG A 18 8.07 -7.25 -13.80
N HIS A 19 7.82 -6.03 -14.29
CA HIS A 19 8.86 -5.02 -14.48
C HIS A 19 9.00 -4.04 -13.32
N GLN A 20 7.93 -3.75 -12.58
CA GLN A 20 7.92 -2.71 -11.54
C GLN A 20 7.84 -3.28 -10.12
N VAL A 21 7.31 -4.50 -9.95
CA VAL A 21 7.07 -5.09 -8.63
C VAL A 21 8.08 -6.19 -8.34
N VAL A 22 8.21 -7.18 -9.22
CA VAL A 22 9.08 -8.35 -8.99
C VAL A 22 10.52 -7.96 -8.64
N PRO A 23 11.19 -7.04 -9.37
CA PRO A 23 12.58 -6.69 -9.05
C PRO A 23 12.74 -6.12 -7.64
N VAL A 24 11.78 -5.28 -7.20
CA VAL A 24 11.81 -4.68 -5.87
C VAL A 24 11.56 -5.72 -4.79
N LEU A 25 10.64 -6.65 -5.03
CA LEU A 25 10.37 -7.74 -4.08
C LEU A 25 11.59 -8.66 -3.94
N GLU A 26 12.25 -9.00 -5.04
CA GLU A 26 13.46 -9.82 -5.04
C GLU A 26 14.62 -9.13 -4.32
N GLU A 27 14.90 -7.85 -4.62
CA GLU A 27 15.92 -7.04 -3.93
C GLU A 27 15.71 -7.03 -2.41
N VAL A 28 14.47 -6.73 -1.97
CA VAL A 28 14.15 -6.67 -0.55
C VAL A 28 14.22 -8.06 0.11
N HIS A 29 13.80 -9.11 -0.60
CA HIS A 29 13.89 -10.47 -0.10
C HIS A 29 15.34 -10.92 0.09
N GLN A 30 16.21 -10.68 -0.90
CA GLN A 30 17.64 -11.00 -0.82
C GLN A 30 18.34 -10.25 0.32
N ALA A 31 17.92 -9.01 0.60
CA ALA A 31 18.41 -8.24 1.73
C ALA A 31 17.80 -8.65 3.10
N GLY A 32 17.00 -9.73 3.14
CA GLY A 32 16.34 -10.21 4.35
C GLY A 32 15.26 -9.27 4.90
N GLY A 33 14.76 -8.37 4.06
CA GLY A 33 13.76 -7.36 4.39
C GLY A 33 12.34 -7.90 4.51
N SER A 34 11.38 -7.00 4.68
CA SER A 34 9.96 -7.34 4.84
C SER A 34 9.10 -6.81 3.70
N ILE A 35 8.13 -7.63 3.29
CA ILE A 35 7.18 -7.31 2.21
C ILE A 35 5.81 -7.13 2.84
N TRP A 36 5.23 -5.95 2.64
CA TRP A 36 3.92 -5.58 3.14
C TRP A 36 2.97 -5.26 2.00
N ARG A 37 1.68 -5.49 2.25
CA ARG A 37 0.60 -5.12 1.34
C ARG A 37 -0.43 -4.31 2.09
N GLY A 38 -0.86 -3.20 1.51
CA GLY A 38 -1.86 -2.37 2.14
C GLY A 38 -2.57 -1.51 1.13
N GLY A 39 -3.46 -0.67 1.62
CA GLY A 39 -4.15 0.27 0.77
C GLY A 39 -5.09 1.16 1.54
N VAL A 40 -5.69 2.08 0.81
CA VAL A 40 -6.87 2.81 1.27
C VAL A 40 -8.05 2.45 0.38
N ARG A 41 -9.22 2.26 0.99
CA ARG A 41 -10.48 2.08 0.26
C ARG A 41 -11.58 2.91 0.92
N VAL A 42 -12.57 3.31 0.12
CA VAL A 42 -13.80 3.90 0.64
C VAL A 42 -14.74 2.77 1.01
N THR A 43 -15.13 2.70 2.27
CA THR A 43 -16.18 1.79 2.73
C THR A 43 -17.50 2.53 2.69
N ARG A 44 -18.46 2.04 1.91
CA ARG A 44 -19.84 2.52 1.97
C ARG A 44 -20.51 1.90 3.21
N PRO A 45 -21.28 2.66 3.99
CA PRO A 45 -22.18 2.07 4.97
C PRO A 45 -23.18 1.16 4.24
N GLY A 46 -23.59 0.06 4.87
CA GLY A 46 -24.69 -0.77 4.35
C GLY A 46 -26.01 -0.01 4.33
N ASP A 47 -26.97 -0.51 3.56
CA ASP A 47 -28.28 0.10 3.25
C ASP A 47 -29.22 0.21 4.47
N ALA A 48 -28.82 0.94 5.51
CA ALA A 48 -29.70 1.30 6.62
C ALA A 48 -30.31 2.69 6.38
N GLU A 49 -31.62 2.71 6.10
CA GLU A 49 -32.47 3.90 5.97
C GLU A 49 -32.49 4.72 7.28
N SER A 50 -31.54 5.64 7.44
CA SER A 50 -31.69 6.89 8.21
C SER A 50 -30.38 7.65 8.16
N ALA A 51 -30.41 8.85 7.57
CA ALA A 51 -29.29 9.80 7.44
C ALA A 51 -27.96 9.16 6.98
N ALA A 52 -27.70 9.18 5.66
CA ALA A 52 -26.51 8.60 5.04
C ALA A 52 -25.24 8.87 5.89
N PRO A 53 -24.62 7.84 6.50
CA PRO A 53 -23.43 8.05 7.30
C PRO A 53 -22.31 8.63 6.43
N PRO A 54 -21.42 9.45 7.00
CA PRO A 54 -20.32 10.05 6.25
C PRO A 54 -19.46 8.96 5.59
N ARG A 55 -18.89 9.27 4.42
CA ARG A 55 -17.98 8.36 3.71
C ARG A 55 -16.80 8.01 4.63
N CYS A 56 -16.65 6.72 4.92
CA CYS A 56 -15.53 6.22 5.71
C CYS A 56 -14.39 5.75 4.81
N TYR A 57 -13.17 6.09 5.19
CA TYR A 57 -11.95 5.64 4.53
C TYR A 57 -11.29 4.60 5.42
N GLN A 58 -11.02 3.43 4.86
CA GLN A 58 -10.32 2.37 5.55
C GLN A 58 -8.88 2.29 5.04
N LEU A 59 -7.92 2.69 5.88
CA LEU A 59 -6.51 2.37 5.70
C LEU A 59 -6.27 0.96 6.24
N TYR A 60 -5.68 0.08 5.45
CA TYR A 60 -5.47 -1.31 5.83
C TYR A 60 -4.08 -1.82 5.46
N LEU A 61 -3.61 -2.81 6.20
CA LEU A 61 -2.32 -3.46 6.01
C LEU A 61 -2.43 -4.96 6.34
N HIS A 62 -2.00 -5.81 5.43
CA HIS A 62 -1.92 -7.25 5.61
C HIS A 62 -0.62 -7.61 6.34
N GLY A 63 -0.76 -8.17 7.54
CA GLY A 63 0.31 -8.75 8.32
C GLY A 63 0.51 -10.24 8.05
N LYS A 64 1.43 -10.83 8.82
CA LYS A 64 1.69 -12.28 8.78
C LYS A 64 0.46 -13.07 9.21
N ARG A 65 0.35 -14.32 8.74
CA ARG A 65 -0.69 -15.30 9.15
C ARG A 65 -2.13 -14.78 8.98
N GLY A 66 -2.37 -13.98 7.94
CA GLY A 66 -3.72 -13.47 7.62
C GLY A 66 -4.20 -12.32 8.51
N VAL A 67 -3.35 -11.77 9.38
CA VAL A 67 -3.71 -10.59 10.18
C VAL A 67 -3.99 -9.41 9.26
N LEU A 68 -5.07 -8.68 9.53
CA LEU A 68 -5.42 -7.45 8.84
C LEU A 68 -5.45 -6.30 9.87
N TYR A 69 -4.46 -5.42 9.79
CA TYR A 69 -4.49 -4.16 10.52
C TYR A 69 -5.35 -3.17 9.76
N THR A 70 -6.20 -2.45 10.46
CA THR A 70 -7.13 -1.50 9.85
C THR A 70 -7.32 -0.28 10.73
N GLN A 71 -7.44 0.88 10.09
CA GLN A 71 -7.85 2.14 10.70
C GLN A 71 -8.95 2.76 9.86
N VAL A 72 -10.08 3.07 10.50
CA VAL A 72 -11.21 3.76 9.86
C VAL A 72 -11.06 5.26 10.13
N LEU A 73 -11.22 6.05 9.07
CA LEU A 73 -11.04 7.49 9.07
C LEU A 73 -12.28 8.15 8.49
N ASN A 74 -12.71 9.26 9.08
CA ASN A 74 -13.86 10.03 8.60
C ASN A 74 -13.52 10.97 7.43
N ALA A 75 -12.24 11.01 7.02
CA ALA A 75 -11.71 11.82 5.93
C ALA A 75 -10.60 11.03 5.20
N PRO A 76 -10.25 11.39 3.95
CA PRO A 76 -9.11 10.80 3.26
C PRO A 76 -7.84 10.91 4.12
N PRO A 77 -7.00 9.85 4.19
CA PRO A 77 -5.74 9.95 4.91
C PRO A 77 -4.87 11.06 4.32
N ARG A 78 -4.29 11.88 5.20
CA ARG A 78 -3.33 12.93 4.80
C ARG A 78 -1.94 12.32 4.64
N ALA A 79 -1.02 13.05 3.99
CA ALA A 79 0.36 12.60 3.83
C ALA A 79 1.01 12.13 5.14
N ALA A 80 0.81 12.87 6.23
CA ALA A 80 1.29 12.51 7.56
C ALA A 80 0.85 11.12 8.03
N SER A 81 -0.38 10.69 7.69
CA SER A 81 -0.87 9.35 8.04
C SER A 81 -0.09 8.25 7.33
N TYR A 82 0.30 8.48 6.07
CA TYR A 82 1.14 7.54 5.32
C TYR A 82 2.58 7.53 5.82
N LEU A 83 3.15 8.71 6.09
CA LEU A 83 4.52 8.81 6.63
C LEU A 83 4.65 8.10 7.98
N ALA A 84 3.71 8.32 8.90
CA ALA A 84 3.68 7.62 10.18
C ALA A 84 3.59 6.10 10.02
N LEU A 85 2.82 5.61 9.04
CA LEU A 85 2.78 4.19 8.70
C LEU A 85 4.15 3.69 8.20
N PHE A 86 4.82 4.45 7.33
CA PHE A 86 6.12 4.06 6.77
C PHE A 86 7.21 4.02 7.84
N GLU A 87 7.24 5.01 8.72
CA GLU A 87 8.13 5.07 9.89
C GLU A 87 7.92 3.86 10.78
N ARG A 88 6.66 3.53 11.11
CA ARG A 88 6.33 2.37 11.93
C ARG A 88 6.81 1.05 11.33
N LEU A 89 6.70 0.90 10.00
CA LEU A 89 7.17 -0.28 9.30
C LEU A 89 8.70 -0.39 9.33
N LEU A 90 9.41 0.73 9.16
CA LEU A 90 10.88 0.77 9.24
C LEU A 90 11.38 0.46 10.66
N GLU A 91 10.74 1.01 11.69
CA GLU A 91 11.04 0.70 13.09
C GLU A 91 10.95 -0.80 13.35
N GLN A 92 9.87 -1.44 12.88
CA GLN A 92 9.66 -2.88 13.04
C GLN A 92 10.64 -3.74 12.23
N ALA A 93 11.23 -3.20 11.17
CA ALA A 93 12.15 -3.93 10.31
C ALA A 93 13.58 -4.02 10.88
N ASN A 94 13.87 -3.39 12.03
CA ASN A 94 15.16 -3.42 12.70
C ASN A 94 16.34 -3.12 11.74
N GLY A 95 16.19 -2.05 10.95
CA GLY A 95 17.21 -1.58 10.02
C GLY A 95 17.29 -2.33 8.68
N LYS A 96 16.45 -3.35 8.47
CA LYS A 96 16.31 -4.06 7.19
C LYS A 96 15.37 -3.31 6.23
N PRO A 97 15.50 -3.51 4.90
CA PRO A 97 14.61 -2.84 3.96
C PRO A 97 13.17 -3.34 4.08
N VAL A 98 12.25 -2.45 3.72
CA VAL A 98 10.81 -2.67 3.70
C VAL A 98 10.30 -2.32 2.31
N VAL A 99 9.47 -3.18 1.73
CA VAL A 99 8.65 -2.81 0.58
C VAL A 99 7.18 -2.85 0.95
N LEU A 100 6.46 -1.80 0.60
CA LEU A 100 5.01 -1.70 0.73
C LEU A 100 4.39 -1.61 -0.66
N VAL A 101 3.63 -2.63 -1.04
CA VAL A 101 2.76 -2.58 -2.21
C VAL A 101 1.43 -1.98 -1.79
N PHE A 102 1.09 -0.81 -2.32
CA PHE A 102 0.00 0.02 -1.81
C PHE A 102 -1.07 0.31 -2.86
N HIS A 103 -2.33 0.11 -2.49
CA HIS A 103 -3.50 0.30 -3.35
C HIS A 103 -4.32 1.54 -2.98
N GLY A 104 -4.99 2.12 -3.98
CA GLY A 104 -6.08 3.08 -3.75
C GLY A 104 -5.66 4.51 -3.39
N ALA A 105 -4.37 4.83 -3.44
CA ALA A 105 -3.85 6.19 -3.23
C ALA A 105 -3.00 6.65 -4.42
N ASP A 106 -3.18 7.90 -4.84
CA ASP A 106 -2.30 8.56 -5.81
C ASP A 106 -1.28 9.43 -5.06
N PHE A 107 -0.10 8.86 -4.82
CA PHE A 107 0.98 9.55 -4.11
C PHE A 107 1.63 10.68 -4.90
N ARG A 108 1.34 10.83 -6.20
CA ARG A 108 1.84 11.97 -7.00
C ARG A 108 1.21 13.29 -6.54
N ALA A 109 0.05 13.24 -5.90
CA ALA A 109 -0.62 14.40 -5.32
C ALA A 109 0.00 14.87 -3.97
N ALA A 110 0.98 14.14 -3.43
CA ALA A 110 1.61 14.42 -2.14
C ALA A 110 3.16 14.40 -2.28
N PRO A 111 3.77 15.50 -2.79
CA PRO A 111 5.21 15.54 -3.07
C PRO A 111 6.09 15.31 -1.83
N GLU A 112 5.59 15.61 -0.63
CA GLU A 112 6.25 15.32 0.63
C GLU A 112 6.54 13.83 0.84
N ILE A 113 5.68 12.94 0.33
CA ILE A 113 5.91 11.50 0.39
C ILE A 113 7.11 11.10 -0.48
N GLY A 114 7.19 11.66 -1.69
CA GLY A 114 8.34 11.45 -2.58
C GLY A 114 9.65 11.93 -1.95
N ARG A 115 9.65 13.13 -1.34
CA ARG A 115 10.83 13.65 -0.64
C ARG A 115 11.27 12.76 0.51
N TRP A 116 10.33 12.30 1.32
CA TRP A 116 10.63 11.42 2.44
C TRP A 116 11.19 10.06 1.98
N LEU A 117 10.65 9.48 0.90
CA LEU A 117 11.15 8.21 0.34
C LEU A 117 12.59 8.35 -0.18
N ASN A 118 12.94 9.48 -0.78
CA ASN A 118 14.31 9.75 -1.21
C ASN A 118 15.30 9.84 -0.02
N GLN A 119 14.84 10.35 1.12
CA GLN A 119 15.64 10.41 2.36
C GLN A 119 15.72 9.06 3.07
N ASN A 120 14.78 8.15 2.79
CA ASN A 120 14.65 6.85 3.46
C ASN A 120 14.69 5.70 2.44
N PRO A 121 15.84 5.43 1.78
CA PRO A 121 15.94 4.45 0.69
C PRO A 121 15.65 3.00 1.12
N LYS A 122 15.67 2.71 2.43
CA LYS A 122 15.26 1.42 3.00
C LYS A 122 13.75 1.18 2.90
N MET A 123 12.95 2.23 2.71
CA MET A 123 11.52 2.12 2.44
C MET A 123 11.26 2.22 0.95
N ARG A 124 10.73 1.14 0.36
CA ARG A 124 10.32 1.09 -1.03
C ARG A 124 8.80 1.11 -1.10
N LEU A 125 8.23 2.08 -1.81
CA LEU A 125 6.80 2.17 -2.04
C LEU A 125 6.48 1.77 -3.49
N VAL A 126 5.63 0.76 -3.65
CA VAL A 126 5.11 0.35 -4.95
C VAL A 126 3.64 0.73 -5.01
N ALA A 127 3.38 1.89 -5.61
CA ALA A 127 2.02 2.38 -5.83
C ALA A 127 1.37 1.59 -6.96
N VAL A 128 0.26 0.94 -6.65
CA VAL A 128 -0.54 0.22 -7.64
C VAL A 128 -1.33 1.23 -8.47
N PRO A 129 -1.25 1.20 -9.82
CA PRO A 129 -2.01 2.11 -10.66
C PRO A 129 -3.51 1.92 -10.49
N VAL A 130 -4.24 3.03 -10.44
CA VAL A 130 -5.71 3.03 -10.43
C VAL A 130 -6.21 2.41 -11.74
N GLY A 131 -7.17 1.49 -11.66
CA GLY A 131 -7.73 0.79 -12.82
C GLY A 131 -6.87 -0.35 -13.40
N ALA A 132 -5.70 -0.65 -12.82
CA ALA A 132 -4.86 -1.75 -13.32
C ALA A 132 -5.51 -3.14 -13.19
N PHE A 133 -6.51 -3.29 -12.30
CA PHE A 133 -7.03 -4.60 -11.86
C PHE A 133 -8.56 -4.70 -11.82
N THR A 134 -9.28 -3.76 -12.43
CA THR A 134 -10.70 -3.93 -12.79
C THR A 134 -10.85 -4.83 -14.00
#